data_AF-K6U7T8-F1
#
_entry.id   AF-K6U7T8-F1
#
_cell.length_a   1.000
_cell.length_b   1.000
_cell.length_c   1.000
_cell.angle_alpha   90.00
_cell.angle_beta   90.00
_cell.angle_gamma   90.00
#
_symmetry.space_group_name_H-M   'P 1'
#
loop_
_entity.id
_entity.type
_entity.pdbx_description
1 polymer ?
#
loop_
_entity_poly.entity_id
_entity_poly.type
_entity_poly.pdbx_seq_one_letter_code
_entity_poly.pdbx_strand_id
1 'polypeptide(L)'
;MVQINDMYYALSPDEEIAASGECGGAVTSILKFLLEEGIVDAVLAVKKGADLYDAVPTLITDPEKVIESAGSLHCGTLNMAKVIHKYLDGANDMKIAVTTKPCDA
;
A
#
# COMPACT_ATOMS: atom_id res chain seq x y z
N MET A 1 -0.32 7.98 -23.65
CA MET A 1 0.81 7.91 -22.69
C MET A 1 0.43 8.80 -21.52
N VAL A 2 0.55 8.32 -20.28
CA VAL A 2 0.29 9.12 -19.07
C VAL A 2 1.47 10.07 -18.85
N GLN A 3 1.22 11.32 -18.46
CA GLN A 3 2.22 12.35 -18.16
C GLN A 3 2.14 12.80 -16.70
N ILE A 4 3.21 13.43 -16.21
CA ILE A 4 3.23 14.07 -14.89
C ILE A 4 2.18 15.19 -14.88
N ASN A 5 1.38 15.25 -13.81
CA ASN A 5 0.24 16.15 -13.60
C ASN A 5 -1.04 15.84 -14.39
N ASP A 6 -1.11 14.70 -15.09
CA ASP A 6 -2.40 14.22 -15.61
C ASP A 6 -3.30 13.73 -14.47
N MET A 7 -4.62 13.90 -14.63
CA MET A 7 -5.64 13.38 -13.72
C MET A 7 -6.58 12.44 -14.47
N TYR A 8 -6.85 11.30 -13.84
CA TYR A 8 -7.77 10.30 -14.35
C TYR A 8 -8.63 9.74 -13.22
N TYR A 9 -9.85 9.35 -13.56
CA TYR A 9 -10.58 8.38 -12.74
C TYR A 9 -10.05 6.99 -13.06
N ALA A 10 -9.70 6.24 -12.02
CA ALA A 10 -9.18 4.88 -12.13
C ALA A 10 -10.00 3.95 -11.25
N LEU A 11 -10.21 2.73 -11.75
CA LEU A 11 -10.85 1.63 -11.06
C LEU A 11 -9.98 0.39 -11.29
N SER A 12 -9.86 -0.44 -10.25
CA SER A 12 -9.22 -1.74 -10.39
C SER A 12 -9.93 -2.59 -11.46
N PRO A 13 -9.19 -3.22 -12.40
CA PRO A 13 -9.77 -4.20 -13.31
C PRO A 13 -10.08 -5.54 -12.60
N ASP A 14 -9.47 -5.76 -11.44
CA ASP A 14 -9.77 -6.89 -10.55
C ASP A 14 -10.98 -6.54 -9.69
N GLU A 15 -12.06 -7.31 -9.83
CA GLU A 15 -13.35 -7.09 -9.15
C GLU A 15 -13.25 -7.21 -7.62
N GLU A 16 -12.40 -8.09 -7.11
CA GLU A 16 -12.22 -8.31 -5.68
C GLU A 16 -11.50 -7.10 -5.05
N ILE A 17 -10.45 -6.62 -5.72
CA ILE A 17 -9.73 -5.41 -5.33
C ILE A 17 -10.64 -4.18 -5.46
N ALA A 18 -11.45 -4.09 -6.52
CA ALA A 18 -12.40 -3.00 -6.72
C ALA A 18 -13.43 -2.92 -5.60
N ALA A 19 -13.97 -4.07 -5.16
CA ALA A 19 -14.95 -4.16 -4.09
C ALA A 19 -14.36 -3.93 -2.69
N SER A 20 -13.10 -4.32 -2.47
CA SER A 20 -12.43 -4.20 -1.17
C SER A 20 -11.83 -2.82 -0.93
N GLY A 21 -11.49 -2.07 -1.99
CA GLY A 21 -10.91 -0.73 -1.90
C GLY A 21 -11.96 0.36 -1.62
N GLU A 22 -11.58 1.37 -0.82
CA GLU A 22 -12.45 2.50 -0.46
C GLU A 22 -12.99 3.25 -1.69
N CYS A 23 -12.11 3.53 -2.65
CA CYS A 23 -12.40 4.28 -3.87
C CYS A 23 -12.07 3.45 -5.12
N GLY A 24 -12.51 2.19 -5.16
CA GLY A 24 -12.37 1.34 -6.35
C GLY A 24 -10.99 0.68 -6.51
N GLY A 25 -10.17 0.65 -5.46
CA GLY A 25 -9.00 -0.23 -5.38
C GLY A 25 -7.79 0.16 -6.22
N ALA A 26 -7.78 1.34 -6.89
CA ALA A 26 -6.70 1.74 -7.79
C ALA A 26 -5.30 1.68 -7.16
N VAL A 27 -5.16 2.13 -5.91
CA VAL A 27 -3.88 2.07 -5.18
C VAL A 27 -3.44 0.63 -4.95
N THR A 28 -4.35 -0.24 -4.49
CA THR A 28 -4.07 -1.67 -4.27
C THR A 28 -3.63 -2.36 -5.56
N SER A 29 -4.30 -2.10 -6.68
CA SER A 29 -3.92 -2.68 -7.98
C SER A 29 -2.53 -2.24 -8.43
N ILE A 30 -2.18 -0.96 -8.25
CA ILE A 30 -0.84 -0.44 -8.58
C ILE A 30 0.21 -1.13 -7.71
N LEU A 31 -0.02 -1.28 -6.40
CA LEU A 31 0.92 -1.94 -5.49
C LEU A 31 1.09 -3.42 -5.81
N LYS A 32 0.00 -4.13 -6.10
CA LYS A 32 0.03 -5.54 -6.52
C LYS A 32 0.87 -5.68 -7.79
N PHE A 33 0.58 -4.88 -8.82
CA PHE A 33 1.33 -4.87 -10.07
C PHE A 33 2.82 -4.58 -9.88
N LEU A 34 3.19 -3.57 -9.08
CA LEU A 34 4.59 -3.24 -8.80
C LEU A 34 5.36 -4.42 -8.19
N LEU A 35 4.71 -5.19 -7.32
CA LEU A 35 5.30 -6.35 -6.66
C LEU A 35 5.32 -7.59 -7.57
N GLU A 36 4.24 -7.84 -8.32
CA GLU A 36 4.16 -8.96 -9.29
C GLU A 36 5.23 -8.87 -10.37
N GLU A 37 5.44 -7.66 -10.92
CA GLU A 37 6.43 -7.42 -11.98
C GLU A 37 7.86 -7.25 -11.45
N GLY A 38 8.07 -7.34 -10.13
CA GLY A 38 9.38 -7.17 -9.50
C GLY A 38 9.97 -5.76 -9.67
N ILE A 39 9.13 -4.74 -9.85
CA ILE A 39 9.54 -3.33 -9.90
C ILE A 39 10.00 -2.89 -8.51
N VAL A 40 9.33 -3.39 -7.48
CA VAL A 40 9.71 -3.28 -6.07
C VAL A 40 9.87 -4.67 -5.46
N ASP A 41 10.71 -4.78 -4.44
CA ASP A 41 10.97 -6.03 -3.72
C ASP A 41 9.92 -6.27 -2.62
N ALA A 42 9.30 -5.20 -2.12
CA ALA A 42 8.26 -5.27 -1.10
C ALA A 42 7.29 -4.08 -1.14
N VAL A 43 6.11 -4.28 -0.56
CA VAL A 43 5.12 -3.24 -0.28
C VAL A 43 4.97 -3.10 1.24
N LEU A 44 5.21 -1.91 1.78
CA LEU A 44 4.85 -1.58 3.15
C LEU A 44 3.50 -0.87 3.17
N ALA A 45 2.48 -1.60 3.59
CA ALA A 45 1.11 -1.11 3.68
C ALA A 45 0.54 -1.37 5.09
N VAL A 46 -0.75 -1.13 5.28
CA VAL A 46 -1.42 -1.23 6.58
C VAL A 46 -2.53 -2.25 6.49
N LYS A 47 -2.49 -3.26 7.37
CA LYS A 47 -3.57 -4.24 7.50
C LYS A 47 -4.43 -3.91 8.72
N LYS A 48 -5.69 -4.32 8.65
CA LYS A 48 -6.57 -4.34 9.82
C LYS A 48 -6.13 -5.48 10.74
N GLY A 49 -5.83 -5.15 11.99
CA GLY A 49 -5.54 -6.12 13.04
C GLY A 49 -6.83 -6.66 13.66
N ALA A 50 -6.97 -6.53 14.97
CA ALA A 50 -8.14 -7.02 15.70
C ALA A 50 -9.45 -6.32 15.30
N ASP A 51 -9.41 -5.01 15.06
CA ASP A 51 -10.57 -4.19 14.71
C ASP A 51 -10.20 -2.96 13.86
N LEU A 52 -11.15 -2.06 13.63
CA LEU A 52 -10.98 -0.85 12.80
C LEU A 52 -9.94 0.15 13.37
N TYR A 53 -9.68 0.10 14.68
CA TYR A 53 -8.75 0.97 15.39
C TYR A 53 -7.34 0.39 15.47
N ASP A 54 -7.19 -0.90 15.16
CA ASP A 54 -5.91 -1.61 15.15
C ASP A 54 -5.29 -1.61 13.75
N ALA A 55 -4.56 -0.54 13.44
CA ALA A 55 -3.84 -0.39 12.18
C ALA A 55 -2.42 -0.96 12.30
N VAL A 56 -2.13 -2.02 11.54
CA VAL A 56 -0.87 -2.77 11.65
C VAL A 56 -0.02 -2.57 10.38
N PRO A 57 1.10 -1.83 10.46
CA PRO A 57 2.10 -1.80 9.38
C PRO A 57 2.56 -3.21 9.06
N THR A 58 2.48 -3.58 7.79
CA THR A 58 2.80 -4.92 7.33
C THR A 58 3.68 -4.83 6.08
N LEU A 59 4.84 -5.49 6.15
CA LEU A 59 5.69 -5.71 4.98
C LEU A 59 5.14 -6.90 4.18
N ILE A 60 4.80 -6.66 2.92
CA ILE A 60 4.18 -7.63 2.03
C ILE A 60 5.16 -7.91 0.89
N THR A 61 5.54 -9.18 0.74
CA THR A 61 6.45 -9.69 -0.31
C THR A 61 5.76 -10.71 -1.22
N ASP A 62 4.49 -10.99 -0.96
CA ASP A 62 3.63 -11.86 -1.76
C ASP A 62 2.54 -10.98 -2.39
N PRO A 63 2.53 -10.80 -3.73
CA PRO A 63 1.57 -9.91 -4.38
C PRO A 63 0.11 -10.26 -4.11
N GLU A 64 -0.21 -11.54 -3.92
CA GLU A 64 -1.59 -11.97 -3.61
C GLU A 64 -2.07 -11.49 -2.24
N LYS A 65 -1.14 -11.14 -1.34
CA LYS A 65 -1.47 -10.62 0.00
C LYS A 65 -1.63 -9.10 0.05
N VAL A 66 -1.42 -8.39 -1.06
CA VAL A 66 -1.56 -6.93 -1.11
C VAL A 66 -3.02 -6.52 -0.88
N ILE A 67 -3.99 -7.32 -1.35
CA ILE A 67 -5.42 -7.06 -1.15
C ILE A 67 -5.84 -6.99 0.32
N GLU A 68 -5.14 -7.70 1.21
CA GLU A 68 -5.39 -7.65 2.67
C GLU A 68 -5.15 -6.26 3.29
N SER A 69 -4.50 -5.36 2.54
CA SER A 69 -4.29 -3.95 2.92
C SER A 69 -5.24 -2.96 2.24
N ALA A 70 -6.21 -3.46 1.47
CA ALA A 70 -7.19 -2.61 0.80
C ALA A 70 -8.16 -1.95 1.80
N GLY A 71 -8.65 -0.78 1.42
CA GLY A 71 -9.58 0.01 2.22
C GLY A 71 -8.88 1.01 3.16
N SER A 72 -9.66 1.89 3.78
CA SER A 72 -9.14 2.96 4.62
C SER A 72 -9.28 2.67 6.11
N LEU A 73 -8.17 2.74 6.85
CA LEU A 73 -8.16 2.74 8.32
C LEU A 73 -7.90 4.15 8.85
N HIS A 74 -8.97 4.92 9.03
CA HIS A 74 -8.86 6.35 9.37
C HIS A 74 -8.25 6.61 10.76
N CYS A 75 -8.44 5.68 11.71
CA CYS A 75 -8.01 5.83 13.09
C CYS A 75 -6.57 5.35 13.36
N GLY A 76 -5.86 4.83 12.35
CA GLY A 76 -4.47 4.45 12.47
C GLY A 76 -3.55 5.66 12.64
N THR A 77 -2.95 5.80 13.82
CA THR A 77 -1.86 6.77 14.06
C THR A 77 -0.54 6.11 13.66
N LEU A 78 -0.12 6.38 12.44
CA LEU A 78 1.02 5.72 11.81
C LEU A 78 2.13 6.74 11.54
N ASN A 79 3.37 6.28 11.63
CA ASN A 79 4.54 7.00 11.16
C ASN A 79 5.38 6.00 10.37
N MET A 80 5.18 5.99 9.04
CA MET A 80 5.76 4.96 8.17
C MET A 80 7.27 5.08 8.09
N ALA A 81 7.81 6.31 8.09
CA ALA A 81 9.25 6.57 8.11
C ALA A 81 9.93 5.93 9.33
N LYS A 82 9.32 6.03 10.52
CA LYS A 82 9.82 5.40 11.75
C LYS A 82 9.81 3.88 11.63
N VAL A 83 8.78 3.29 11.01
CA VAL A 83 8.71 1.84 10.79
C VAL A 83 9.88 1.38 9.92
N ILE A 84 10.09 2.05 8.79
CA ILE A 84 11.17 1.76 7.85
C ILE A 84 12.54 1.88 8.54
N HIS A 85 12.78 3.00 9.22
CA HIS A 85 14.07 3.23 9.87
C HIS A 85 14.37 2.24 10.99
N LYS A 86 13.38 1.90 11.83
CA LYS A 86 13.60 1.06 13.01
C LYS A 86 13.58 -0.43 12.73
N TYR A 87 12.75 -0.88 11.79
CA TYR A 87 12.47 -2.30 11.61
C TYR A 87 12.95 -2.85 10.27
N LEU A 88 13.26 -1.98 9.30
CA LEU A 88 13.72 -2.37 7.96
C LEU A 88 15.12 -1.83 7.64
N ASP A 89 15.89 -1.42 8.67
CA ASP A 89 17.24 -0.83 8.50
C ASP A 89 17.29 0.32 7.47
N GLY A 90 16.22 1.13 7.43
CA GLY A 90 16.09 2.23 6.46
C GLY A 90 15.76 1.78 5.03
N ALA A 91 15.49 0.50 4.79
CA ALA A 91 15.27 -0.11 3.47
C ALA A 91 16.41 0.19 2.48
N ASN A 92 17.65 0.23 2.96
CA ASN A 92 18.82 0.58 2.14
C ASN A 92 19.20 -0.49 1.11
N ASP A 93 18.73 -1.73 1.30
CA ASP A 93 19.04 -2.91 0.51
C ASP A 93 17.86 -3.42 -0.34
N MET A 94 16.73 -2.71 -0.34
CA MET A 94 15.52 -3.10 -1.07
C MET A 94 14.78 -1.91 -1.68
N LYS A 95 14.14 -2.12 -2.82
CA LYS A 95 13.15 -1.19 -3.37
C LYS A 95 11.82 -1.45 -2.72
N ILE A 96 11.27 -0.44 -2.04
CA ILE A 96 10.01 -0.55 -1.31
C ILE A 96 8.98 0.43 -1.83
N ALA A 97 7.75 -0.03 -2.05
CA ALA A 97 6.59 0.84 -2.23
C ALA A 97 5.91 1.05 -0.87
N VAL A 98 5.50 2.28 -0.56
CA VAL A 98 4.91 2.61 0.74
C VAL A 98 3.62 3.40 0.51
N THR A 99 2.55 3.01 1.18
CA THR A 99 1.34 3.85 1.26
C THR A 99 1.44 4.80 2.45
N THR A 100 1.25 6.09 2.18
CA THR A 100 1.43 7.14 3.19
C THR A 100 0.24 8.09 3.21
N LYS A 101 0.00 8.67 4.38
CA LYS A 101 -0.77 9.90 4.48
C LYS A 101 0.14 11.06 4.01
N PRO A 102 -0.40 12.21 3.56
CA PRO A 102 0.42 13.31 3.05
C PRO A 102 1.52 13.82 3.99
N CYS A 103 1.34 13.66 5.31
CA CYS A 103 2.35 14.04 6.29
C CYS A 103 3.51 13.03 6.45
N ASP A 104 3.35 11.81 5.95
CA ASP A 104 4.37 10.74 5.91
C ASP A 104 5.12 10.69 4.57
N ALA A 105 4.58 11.31 3.51
CA ALA A 105 5.13 11.31 2.15
C ALA A 105 6.24 12.35 1.98
#